data_AF-A9NS88-F1
#
_entry.id   AF-A9NS88-F1
#
_cell.length_a   1.000
_cell.length_b   1.000
_cell.length_c   1.000
_cell.angle_alpha   90.00
_cell.angle_beta   90.00
_cell.angle_gamma   90.00
#
_symmetry.space_group_name_H-M   'P 1'
#
loop_
_entity.id
_entity.type
_entity.pdbx_description
1 polymer ?
#
loop_
_entity_poly.entity_id
_entity_poly.type
_entity_poly.pdbx_seq_one_letter_code
_entity_poly.pdbx_strand_id
1 'polypeptide(L)'
;MMFSRLFGRPKEEANPISTLDKLNETLEMLEKKEKVLQKKIQAEVEKARDFTRAKNKKAAIQCLKRKRLYEVQIEQLGNYQLRIHDQMIMLEGAKATTETVAALRTGASAMKAMQKATNIDDVDKTMDEINEQTENMKQIQEALATPIGAAADFD
;
A
#
# COMPACT_ATOMS: atom_id res chain seq x y z
N MET A 1 24.23 26.86 33.23
CA MET A 1 24.61 25.47 32.91
C MET A 1 23.35 24.67 32.60
N MET A 2 23.46 23.80 31.59
CA MET A 2 22.66 22.58 31.35
C MET A 2 21.18 22.73 30.98
N PHE A 3 20.90 22.73 29.68
CA PHE A 3 19.90 21.82 29.11
C PHE A 3 20.46 21.27 27.79
N SER A 4 21.17 20.16 27.96
CA SER A 4 21.79 19.41 26.87
C SER A 4 20.72 18.81 25.97
N ARG A 5 20.86 19.12 24.68
CA ARG A 5 20.48 18.27 23.55
C ARG A 5 20.73 16.80 23.91
N LEU A 6 19.68 16.07 24.27
CA LEU A 6 19.74 14.63 24.48
C LEU A 6 18.78 13.97 23.48
N PHE A 7 19.38 13.47 22.41
CA PHE A 7 18.90 12.33 21.63
C PHE A 7 17.60 12.51 20.83
N GLY A 8 17.67 13.37 19.81
CA GLY A 8 16.99 13.08 18.55
C GLY A 8 17.81 12.06 17.76
N ARG A 9 17.52 10.75 17.92
CA ARG A 9 17.84 9.81 16.84
C ARG A 9 17.01 10.24 15.62
N PRO A 10 17.55 10.26 14.40
CA PRO A 10 16.68 10.36 13.22
C PRO A 10 15.63 9.26 13.39
N LYS A 11 14.35 9.64 13.31
CA LYS A 11 13.22 8.72 13.31
C LYS A 11 13.44 7.84 12.09
N GLU A 12 14.03 6.67 12.32
CA GLU A 12 14.21 5.65 11.30
C GLU A 12 12.81 5.40 10.77
N GLU A 13 12.52 5.89 9.56
CA GLU A 13 11.18 5.80 9.00
C GLU A 13 10.86 4.31 8.94
N ALA A 14 9.88 3.88 9.72
CA ALA A 14 9.52 2.48 9.84
C ALA A 14 9.19 1.97 8.44
N ASN A 15 10.11 1.23 7.84
CA ASN A 15 9.90 0.67 6.52
C ASN A 15 8.81 -0.42 6.65
N PRO A 16 7.71 -0.34 5.89
CA PRO A 16 6.62 -1.31 5.97
C PRO A 16 7.09 -2.76 5.82
N ILE A 17 8.10 -3.01 4.97
CA ILE A 17 8.68 -4.34 4.77
C ILE A 17 9.34 -4.84 6.06
N SER A 18 10.22 -4.01 6.65
CA SER A 18 10.89 -4.33 7.92
C SER A 18 9.92 -4.49 9.10
N THR A 19 8.71 -3.94 8.98
CA THR A 19 7.66 -4.07 10.00
C THR A 19 6.87 -5.37 9.83
N LEU A 20 6.55 -5.76 8.59
CA LEU A 20 5.94 -7.06 8.29
C LEU A 20 6.85 -8.22 8.67
N ASP A 21 8.16 -8.13 8.42
CA ASP A 21 9.13 -9.14 8.83
C ASP A 21 9.13 -9.35 10.35
N LYS A 22 9.16 -8.26 11.12
CA LYS A 22 9.09 -8.31 12.59
C LYS A 22 7.77 -8.92 13.11
N LEU A 23 6.65 -8.62 12.44
CA LEU A 23 5.35 -9.22 12.78
C LEU A 23 5.36 -10.73 12.53
N ASN A 24 5.93 -11.18 11.41
CA ASN A 24 6.10 -12.60 11.08
C ASN A 24 7.01 -13.32 12.09
N GLU A 25 8.17 -12.75 12.42
CA GLU A 25 9.07 -13.30 13.45
C GLU A 25 8.37 -13.44 14.80
N THR A 26 7.58 -12.42 15.17
CA THR A 26 6.80 -12.44 16.42
C THR A 26 5.74 -13.54 16.38
N LEU A 27 5.03 -13.70 15.26
CA LEU A 27 4.04 -14.75 15.07
C LEU A 27 4.68 -16.14 15.23
N GLU A 28 5.81 -16.39 14.57
CA GLU A 28 6.54 -17.66 14.66
C GLU A 28 6.98 -17.95 16.11
N MET A 29 7.43 -16.92 16.84
CA MET A 29 7.77 -17.05 18.26
C MET A 29 6.56 -17.46 19.12
N LEU A 30 5.40 -16.84 18.88
CA LEU A 30 4.16 -17.17 19.60
C LEU A 30 3.72 -18.61 19.31
N GLU A 31 3.76 -19.04 18.04
CA GLU A 31 3.45 -20.42 17.65
C GLU A 31 4.41 -21.44 18.29
N LYS A 32 5.71 -21.15 18.32
CA LYS A 32 6.70 -21.99 19.00
C LYS A 32 6.37 -22.12 20.49
N LYS A 33 6.01 -21.01 21.13
CA LYS A 33 5.62 -20.99 22.55
C LYS A 33 4.33 -21.80 22.79
N GLU A 34 3.35 -21.67 21.90
CA GLU A 34 2.11 -22.44 21.95
C GLU A 34 2.38 -23.95 21.85
N LYS A 35 3.20 -24.39 20.89
CA LYS A 35 3.61 -25.79 20.73
C LYS A 35 4.29 -26.34 21.99
N VAL A 36 5.12 -25.53 22.66
CA VAL A 36 5.73 -25.91 23.94
C VAL A 36 4.67 -26.08 25.04
N LEU A 37 3.69 -25.18 25.12
CA LEU A 37 2.59 -25.29 26.09
C LEU A 37 1.70 -26.51 25.81
N GLN A 38 1.40 -26.83 24.55
CA GLN A 38 0.66 -28.03 24.16
C GLN A 38 1.38 -29.30 24.62
N LYS A 39 2.71 -29.38 24.46
CA LYS A 39 3.52 -30.50 24.99
C LYS A 39 3.43 -30.58 26.51
N LYS A 40 3.46 -29.45 27.23
CA LYS A 40 3.30 -29.41 28.69
C LYS A 40 1.92 -29.88 29.14
N ILE A 41 0.86 -29.50 28.42
CA ILE A 41 -0.51 -29.99 28.65
C ILE A 41 -0.54 -31.51 28.54
N GLN A 42 -0.01 -32.08 27.45
CA GLN A 42 0.03 -33.52 27.24
C GLN A 42 0.78 -34.24 28.38
N ALA A 43 1.92 -33.72 28.79
CA ALA A 43 2.69 -34.27 29.91
C ALA A 43 1.93 -34.22 31.25
N GLU A 44 1.19 -33.13 31.54
CA GLU A 44 0.36 -33.06 32.74
C GLU A 44 -0.85 -34.01 32.68
N VAL A 45 -1.42 -34.25 31.51
CA VAL A 45 -2.49 -35.24 31.31
C VAL A 45 -1.99 -36.65 31.62
N GLU A 46 -0.81 -37.01 31.10
CA GLU A 46 -0.19 -38.31 31.36
C GLU A 46 0.11 -38.50 32.84
N LYS A 47 0.76 -37.52 33.49
CA LYS A 47 1.00 -37.55 34.94
C LYS A 47 -0.30 -37.66 35.74
N ALA A 48 -1.36 -36.96 35.34
CA ALA A 48 -2.65 -37.05 36.01
C ALA A 48 -3.24 -38.47 35.92
N ARG A 49 -3.11 -39.13 34.76
CA ARG A 49 -3.53 -40.53 34.55
C ARG A 49 -2.74 -41.47 35.44
N ASP A 50 -1.42 -41.31 35.52
CA ASP A 50 -0.57 -42.16 36.35
C ASP A 50 -0.85 -42.00 37.85
N PHE A 51 -1.02 -40.77 38.33
CA PHE A 51 -1.43 -40.53 39.71
C PHE A 51 -2.84 -41.07 40.01
N THR A 52 -3.74 -41.06 39.03
CA THR A 52 -5.07 -41.66 39.18
C THR A 52 -4.98 -43.18 39.32
N ARG A 53 -4.15 -43.85 38.51
CA ARG A 53 -3.86 -45.30 38.61
C ARG A 53 -3.23 -45.66 39.96
N ALA A 54 -2.34 -44.81 40.45
CA ALA A 54 -1.74 -44.93 41.78
C ALA A 54 -2.69 -44.53 42.94
N LYS A 55 -3.97 -44.25 42.66
CA LYS A 55 -4.98 -43.79 43.64
C LYS A 55 -4.59 -42.51 44.39
N ASN A 56 -3.65 -41.73 43.87
CA ASN A 56 -3.22 -40.45 44.42
C ASN A 56 -4.04 -39.29 43.84
N LYS A 57 -5.28 -39.15 44.32
CA LYS A 57 -6.23 -38.12 43.84
C LYS A 57 -5.69 -36.70 43.99
N LYS A 58 -4.97 -36.39 45.07
CA LYS A 58 -4.44 -35.04 45.33
C LYS A 58 -3.41 -34.64 44.28
N ALA A 59 -2.48 -35.53 43.94
CA ALA A 59 -1.47 -35.26 42.91
C ALA A 59 -2.10 -35.13 41.51
N ALA A 60 -3.07 -36.00 41.17
CA ALA A 60 -3.79 -35.92 39.90
C ALA A 60 -4.51 -34.57 39.72
N ILE A 61 -5.20 -34.08 40.77
CA ILE A 61 -5.86 -32.76 40.73
C ILE A 61 -4.86 -31.63 40.49
N GLN A 62 -3.66 -31.70 41.09
CA GLN A 62 -2.63 -30.68 40.87
C GLN A 62 -2.12 -30.67 39.43
N CYS A 63 -1.96 -31.84 38.79
CA CYS A 63 -1.66 -31.93 37.37
C CYS A 63 -2.75 -31.26 36.51
N LEU A 64 -4.03 -31.55 36.79
CA LEU A 64 -5.15 -30.95 36.06
C LEU A 64 -5.25 -29.43 36.24
N LYS A 65 -4.91 -28.90 37.42
CA LYS A 65 -4.80 -27.45 37.64
C LYS A 65 -3.69 -26.82 36.80
N ARG A 66 -2.51 -27.44 36.72
CA ARG A 66 -1.42 -26.97 35.85
C ARG A 66 -1.79 -27.04 34.37
N LYS A 67 -2.43 -28.13 33.94
CA LYS A 67 -3.02 -28.26 32.60
C LYS A 67 -3.92 -27.07 32.28
N ARG A 68 -4.88 -26.76 33.15
CA ARG A 68 -5.82 -25.65 32.95
C ARG A 68 -5.11 -24.30 32.84
N LEU A 69 -4.06 -24.08 33.63
CA LEU A 69 -3.25 -22.87 33.56
C LEU A 69 -2.52 -22.73 32.21
N TYR A 70 -2.01 -23.83 31.64
CA TYR A 70 -1.41 -23.80 30.30
C TYR A 70 -2.45 -23.59 29.20
N GLU A 71 -3.66 -24.15 29.33
CA GLU A 71 -4.76 -23.90 28.38
C GLU A 71 -5.14 -22.42 28.32
N VAL A 72 -5.25 -21.76 29.47
CA VAL A 72 -5.51 -20.30 29.53
C VAL A 72 -4.37 -19.50 28.87
N GLN A 73 -3.12 -19.94 29.04
CA GLN A 73 -2.00 -19.28 28.35
C GLN A 73 -2.08 -19.46 26.83
N ILE A 74 -2.46 -20.65 26.34
CA ILE A 74 -2.64 -20.88 24.90
C ILE A 74 -3.74 -19.96 24.34
N GLU A 75 -4.87 -19.83 25.04
CA GLU A 75 -5.94 -18.92 24.63
C GLU A 75 -5.45 -17.47 24.53
N GLN A 76 -4.64 -17.01 25.49
CA GLN A 76 -4.01 -15.69 25.42
C GLN A 76 -3.04 -15.55 24.24
N LEU A 77 -2.26 -16.58 23.93
CA LEU A 77 -1.37 -16.57 22.75
C LEU A 77 -2.18 -16.48 21.45
N GLY A 78 -3.30 -17.20 21.35
CA GLY A 78 -4.22 -17.13 20.21
C GLY A 78 -4.76 -15.70 20.00
N ASN A 79 -5.14 -15.02 21.08
CA ASN A 79 -5.56 -13.62 21.01
C ASN A 79 -4.44 -12.68 20.52
N TYR A 80 -3.18 -12.94 20.89
CA TYR A 80 -2.05 -12.15 20.39
C TYR A 80 -1.75 -12.44 18.92
N GLN A 81 -1.81 -13.70 18.49
CA GLN A 81 -1.66 -14.09 17.09
C GLN A 81 -2.71 -13.40 16.21
N LEU A 82 -3.98 -13.39 16.63
CA LEU A 82 -5.06 -12.72 15.88
C LEU A 82 -4.76 -11.22 15.69
N ARG A 83 -4.35 -10.53 16.76
CA ARG A 83 -4.00 -9.10 16.68
C ARG A 83 -2.83 -8.81 15.75
N ILE A 84 -1.86 -9.72 15.68
CA ILE A 84 -0.72 -9.60 14.75
C ILE A 84 -1.22 -9.78 13.31
N HIS A 85 -2.06 -10.78 13.04
CA HIS A 85 -2.66 -10.97 11.72
C HIS A 85 -3.47 -9.76 11.27
N ASP A 86 -4.33 -9.21 12.13
CA ASP A 86 -5.09 -7.99 11.82
C ASP A 86 -4.17 -6.82 11.46
N GLN A 87 -3.06 -6.66 12.20
CA GLN A 87 -2.06 -5.62 11.93
C GLN A 87 -1.34 -5.83 10.59
N MET A 88 -1.04 -7.08 10.22
CA MET A 88 -0.43 -7.41 8.94
C MET A 88 -1.37 -7.04 7.79
N ILE A 89 -2.64 -7.44 7.86
CA ILE A 89 -3.66 -7.10 6.85
C ILE A 89 -3.79 -5.57 6.70
N MET A 90 -3.83 -4.84 7.81
CA MET A 90 -3.90 -3.38 7.77
C MET A 90 -2.68 -2.74 7.11
N LEU A 91 -1.47 -3.25 7.38
CA LEU A 91 -0.23 -2.77 6.77
C LEU A 91 -0.18 -3.06 5.26
N GLU A 92 -0.62 -4.24 4.84
CA GLU A 92 -0.72 -4.60 3.42
C GLU A 92 -1.72 -3.70 2.68
N GLY A 93 -2.89 -3.43 3.28
CA GLY A 93 -3.87 -2.49 2.73
C GLY A 93 -3.34 -1.04 2.65
N ALA A 94 -2.62 -0.59 3.68
CA ALA A 94 -1.97 0.72 3.68
C ALA A 94 -0.88 0.83 2.59
N LYS A 95 -0.12 -0.25 2.36
CA LYS A 95 0.88 -0.33 1.29
C LYS A 95 0.21 -0.20 -0.08
N ALA A 96 -0.83 -1.00 -0.35
CA ALA A 96 -1.57 -0.93 -1.62
C ALA A 96 -2.19 0.45 -1.87
N THR A 97 -2.73 1.08 -0.82
CA THR A 97 -3.26 2.46 -0.89
C THR A 97 -2.16 3.45 -1.25
N THR A 98 -0.99 3.34 -0.62
CA THR A 98 0.15 4.22 -0.88
C THR A 98 0.65 4.09 -2.32
N GLU A 99 0.76 2.85 -2.82
CA GLU A 99 1.16 2.56 -4.20
C GLU A 99 0.14 3.10 -5.21
N THR A 100 -1.16 2.96 -4.92
CA THR A 100 -2.24 3.50 -5.76
C THR A 100 -2.17 5.02 -5.84
N VAL A 101 -2.00 5.70 -4.70
CA VAL A 101 -1.87 7.16 -4.65
C VAL A 101 -0.62 7.62 -5.41
N ALA A 102 0.49 6.90 -5.29
CA ALA A 102 1.71 7.20 -6.04
C ALA A 102 1.48 7.09 -7.56
N ALA A 103 0.82 6.03 -8.02
CA ALA A 103 0.47 5.86 -9.44
C ALA A 103 -0.47 6.97 -9.95
N LEU A 104 -1.50 7.32 -9.18
CA LEU A 104 -2.41 8.43 -9.53
C LEU A 104 -1.68 9.77 -9.62
N ARG A 105 -0.72 10.04 -8.73
CA ARG A 105 0.08 11.27 -8.76
C ARG A 105 0.97 11.34 -10.01
N THR A 106 1.56 10.22 -10.40
CA THR A 106 2.33 10.12 -11.66
C THR A 106 1.43 10.37 -12.87
N GLY A 107 0.25 9.73 -12.92
CA GLY A 107 -0.74 9.94 -13.99
C GLY A 107 -1.19 11.39 -14.09
N ALA A 108 -1.55 12.02 -12.96
CA ALA A 108 -1.94 13.43 -12.91
C ALA A 108 -0.82 14.36 -13.41
N SER A 109 0.43 14.04 -13.07
CA SER A 109 1.59 14.82 -13.53
C SER A 109 1.80 14.70 -15.05
N ALA A 110 1.63 13.50 -15.61
CA ALA A 110 1.68 13.26 -17.05
C ALA A 110 0.54 13.98 -17.79
N MET A 111 -0.69 13.90 -17.28
CA MET A 111 -1.84 14.63 -17.84
C MET A 111 -1.59 16.14 -17.84
N LYS A 112 -1.05 16.69 -16.76
CA LYS A 112 -0.71 18.13 -16.68
C LYS A 112 0.35 18.53 -17.71
N ALA A 113 1.35 17.67 -17.96
CA ALA A 113 2.36 17.90 -18.99
C ALA A 113 1.75 17.88 -20.40
N MET A 114 0.87 16.90 -20.69
CA MET A 114 0.16 16.83 -21.97
C MET A 114 -0.73 18.06 -22.20
N GLN A 115 -1.52 18.46 -21.19
CA GLN A 115 -2.37 19.65 -21.27
C GLN A 115 -1.55 20.92 -21.53
N LYS A 116 -0.36 21.04 -20.92
CA LYS A 116 0.54 22.17 -21.16
C LYS A 116 1.10 22.16 -22.58
N ALA A 117 1.45 21.00 -23.13
CA ALA A 117 1.94 20.89 -24.51
C ALA A 117 0.84 21.27 -25.52
N THR A 118 -0.37 20.71 -25.38
CA THR A 118 -1.50 21.02 -26.27
C THR A 118 -1.94 22.48 -26.19
N ASN A 119 -1.93 23.10 -25.01
CA ASN A 119 -2.40 24.48 -24.86
C ASN A 119 -1.40 25.55 -25.36
N ILE A 120 -0.12 25.22 -25.54
CA ILE A 120 0.91 26.24 -25.81
C ILE A 120 1.35 26.23 -27.28
N ASP A 121 1.51 25.07 -27.92
CA ASP A 121 2.09 25.01 -29.26
C ASP A 121 1.04 24.83 -30.38
N ASP A 122 -0.12 24.25 -30.09
CA ASP A 122 -1.11 23.91 -31.13
C ASP A 122 -2.12 25.04 -31.39
N VAL A 123 -2.51 25.82 -30.38
CA VAL A 123 -3.55 26.85 -30.57
C VAL A 123 -3.03 28.04 -31.39
N ASP A 124 -1.86 28.58 -31.04
CA ASP A 124 -1.29 29.73 -31.75
C ASP A 124 -0.94 29.38 -33.20
N LYS A 125 -0.31 28.21 -33.42
CA LYS A 125 -0.03 27.73 -34.80
C LYS A 125 -1.29 27.43 -35.60
N THR A 126 -2.31 26.82 -34.98
CA THR A 126 -3.57 26.55 -35.68
C THR A 126 -4.30 27.85 -36.04
N MET A 127 -4.26 28.87 -35.17
CA MET A 127 -4.84 30.19 -35.48
C MET A 127 -4.07 30.92 -36.59
N ASP A 128 -2.73 30.84 -36.59
CA ASP A 128 -1.90 31.41 -37.65
C ASP A 128 -2.16 30.73 -39.00
N GLU A 129 -2.26 29.39 -39.04
CA GLU A 129 -2.61 28.64 -40.25
C GLU A 129 -4.04 28.95 -40.75
N ILE A 130 -5.01 29.12 -39.86
CA ILE A 130 -6.38 29.54 -40.22
C ILE A 130 -6.38 30.95 -40.82
N ASN A 131 -5.62 31.88 -40.25
CA ASN A 131 -5.51 33.24 -40.76
C ASN A 131 -4.83 33.27 -42.14
N GLU A 132 -3.75 32.51 -42.34
CA GLU A 132 -3.07 32.38 -43.62
C GLU A 132 -3.99 31.76 -44.69
N GLN A 133 -4.73 30.70 -44.34
CA GLN A 133 -5.69 30.08 -45.27
C GLN A 133 -6.88 30.99 -45.58
N THR A 134 -7.35 31.78 -44.62
CA THR A 134 -8.40 32.78 -44.84
C THR A 134 -7.93 33.88 -45.80
N GLU A 135 -6.67 34.31 -45.68
CA GLU A 135 -6.07 35.30 -46.57
C GLU A 135 -5.86 34.74 -47.98
N ASN A 136 -5.35 33.50 -48.09
CA ASN A 136 -5.25 32.80 -49.37
C ASN A 136 -6.60 32.66 -50.07
N MET A 137 -7.66 32.35 -49.32
CA MET A 137 -9.02 32.25 -49.85
C MET A 137 -9.52 33.61 -50.37
N LYS A 138 -9.25 34.71 -49.66
CA LYS A 138 -9.57 36.07 -50.13
C LYS A 138 -8.80 36.43 -51.39
N GLN A 139 -7.50 36.14 -51.46
CA GLN A 139 -6.69 36.38 -52.66
C GLN A 139 -7.21 35.58 -53.87
N ILE A 140 -7.65 34.33 -53.67
CA ILE A 140 -8.28 33.54 -54.73
C ILE A 140 -9.60 34.18 -55.17
N GLN A 141 -10.44 34.62 -54.23
CA GLN A 141 -11.70 35.30 -54.56
C GLN A 141 -11.47 36.64 -55.29
N GLU A 142 -10.47 37.42 -54.90
CA GLU A 142 -10.07 38.66 -55.59
C GLU A 142 -9.52 38.36 -57.00
N ALA A 143 -8.64 37.38 -57.14
CA ALA A 143 -8.10 36.96 -58.43
C ALA A 143 -9.21 36.48 -59.39
N LEU A 144 -10.19 35.72 -58.88
CA LEU A 144 -11.35 35.26 -59.64
C LEU A 144 -12.39 36.37 -59.91
N ALA A 145 -12.46 37.40 -59.06
CA ALA A 145 -13.31 38.57 -59.25
C ALA A 145 -12.73 39.57 -60.27
N THR A 146 -11.43 39.45 -60.60
CA THR A 146 -10.83 40.15 -61.75
C THR A 146 -11.50 39.65 -63.03
N PRO A 147 -12.27 40.48 -63.77
CA PRO A 147 -12.94 40.02 -64.97
C PRO A 147 -11.90 39.59 -66.02
N ILE A 148 -11.93 38.31 -66.42
CA ILE A 148 -11.25 37.87 -67.64
C ILE A 148 -12.03 38.45 -68.82
N GLY A 149 -11.69 39.68 -69.22
CA GLY A 149 -12.32 40.30 -70.37
C GLY A 149 -12.21 41.82 -70.43
N ALA A 150 -11.01 42.36 -70.65
CA ALA A 150 -10.82 43.70 -71.23
C ALA A 150 -9.43 43.85 -71.85
N ALA A 151 -9.07 42.95 -72.77
CA ALA A 151 -8.06 43.19 -73.81
C ALA A 151 -8.12 42.05 -74.85
N ALA A 152 -9.29 41.86 -75.43
CA ALA A 152 -9.42 41.23 -76.74
C ALA A 152 -9.84 42.32 -77.73
N ASP A 153 -9.01 43.35 -77.85
CA ASP A 153 -9.06 44.24 -79.02
C ASP A 153 -8.12 43.63 -80.06
N PHE A 154 -8.73 42.97 -81.03
CA PHE A 154 -8.14 42.62 -82.30
C PHE A 154 -8.00 43.90 -83.14
N ASP A 155 -6.79 44.20 -83.59
CA ASP A 155 -6.48 44.69 -84.94
C ASP A 155 -5.17 44.05 -85.41
#